data_AF-A0A5Z1R345-F1
#
_entry.id   AF-A0A5Z1R345-F1
#
_cell.length_a   1.000
_cell.length_b   1.000
_cell.length_c   1.000
_cell.angle_alpha   90.00
_cell.angle_beta   90.00
_cell.angle_gamma   90.00
#
_symmetry.space_group_name_H-M   'P 1'
#
loop_
_entity.id
_entity.type
_entity.pdbx_description
1 polymer ?
#
loop_
_entity_poly.entity_id
_entity_poly.type
_entity_poly.pdbx_seq_one_letter_code
_entity_poly.pdbx_strand_id
1 'polypeptide(L)'
;MNKTALTKTYTKDIQNSCLNSKKIVLSLATISFLASCTHATLTPEIKTYEETNRHAKARSASRSTNSNNKTTISSLQNSTQTVSNTGNTLVIESGGTITISNGGQQAVNFQPNSSTSTFLNKGTLIGGNNTASVQLGADGNNGVNIETFDNQGIIGNGSSKFGVTVWGGDKDNSKSIINNFSNSGTIHSNAGESIYFGNANISSFANSGTIKSKQGAGVNISQGTSIGNFNNTGTIEGKKDGIQINANVKTLINKGTIKGDAISIRSLGGTIDQLINEGIMDGKSAGIYMRGGRVKTLINSGTINQNNSETWAAGIKLQNNSTIENIINTGSIRSNAFGISVTGG
;
A
#
# COMPACT_ATOMS: atom_id res chain seq x y z
N MET A 1 -36.99 -48.72 59.52
CA MET A 1 -37.27 -50.10 59.06
C MET A 1 -36.83 -50.21 57.62
N ASN A 2 -35.81 -51.03 57.36
CA ASN A 2 -35.26 -51.35 56.04
C ASN A 2 -36.25 -52.19 55.23
N LYS A 3 -36.38 -51.90 53.93
CA LYS A 3 -36.60 -52.93 52.90
C LYS A 3 -36.10 -52.45 51.54
N THR A 4 -34.96 -53.00 51.15
CA THR A 4 -34.34 -52.94 49.83
C THR A 4 -34.88 -54.09 48.96
N ALA A 5 -35.14 -53.83 47.67
CA ALA A 5 -35.15 -54.76 46.53
C ALA A 5 -35.93 -54.11 45.35
N LEU A 6 -35.68 -54.28 44.06
CA LEU A 6 -34.67 -54.96 43.25
C LEU A 6 -34.90 -54.43 41.81
N THR A 7 -33.82 -54.30 41.04
CA THR A 7 -33.75 -53.94 39.62
C THR A 7 -34.52 -54.89 38.70
N LYS A 8 -35.06 -54.38 37.57
CA LYS A 8 -35.05 -55.10 36.27
C LYS A 8 -35.37 -54.20 35.08
N THR A 9 -34.38 -54.12 34.19
CA THR A 9 -34.44 -53.63 32.81
C THR A 9 -35.24 -54.61 31.94
N TYR A 10 -36.06 -54.10 31.01
CA TYR A 10 -36.56 -54.89 29.87
C TYR A 10 -36.43 -54.11 28.58
N THR A 11 -35.58 -54.65 27.72
CA THR A 11 -35.35 -54.38 26.31
C THR A 11 -36.58 -54.79 25.48
N LYS A 12 -36.90 -54.04 24.43
CA LYS A 12 -37.64 -54.58 23.29
C LYS A 12 -37.06 -54.02 21.99
N ASP A 13 -36.32 -54.88 21.31
CA ASP A 13 -35.99 -54.78 19.89
C ASP A 13 -37.27 -54.77 19.05
N ILE A 14 -37.26 -54.07 17.91
CA ILE A 14 -37.61 -54.59 16.57
C ILE A 14 -37.24 -53.55 15.50
N GLN A 15 -36.26 -53.98 14.69
CA GLN A 15 -36.08 -53.86 13.23
C GLN A 15 -36.03 -52.48 12.55
N ASN A 16 -34.86 -52.09 12.02
CA ASN A 16 -34.26 -52.45 10.72
C ASN A 16 -34.89 -51.73 9.51
N SER A 17 -34.23 -50.66 9.06
CA SER A 17 -34.08 -50.38 7.63
C SER A 17 -32.58 -50.30 7.30
N CYS A 18 -32.12 -51.31 6.57
CA CYS A 18 -30.79 -51.34 5.96
C CYS A 18 -30.71 -50.35 4.78
N LEU A 19 -29.45 -50.09 4.37
CA LEU A 19 -28.95 -49.44 3.14
C LEU A 19 -28.42 -48.02 3.42
N ASN A 20 -27.16 -47.66 3.17
CA ASN A 20 -26.08 -48.36 2.50
C ASN A 20 -24.76 -47.62 2.80
N SER A 21 -23.65 -48.35 2.71
CA SER A 21 -22.29 -47.91 2.96
C SER A 21 -21.87 -46.64 2.20
N LYS A 22 -21.14 -45.75 2.86
CA LYS A 22 -19.91 -45.15 2.34
C LYS A 22 -19.10 -44.55 3.48
N LYS A 23 -17.92 -45.15 3.72
CA LYS A 23 -16.86 -44.61 4.59
C LYS A 23 -16.61 -43.15 4.21
N ILE A 24 -16.88 -42.21 5.11
CA ILE A 24 -16.26 -40.89 5.04
C ILE A 24 -14.82 -41.10 5.51
N VAL A 25 -13.92 -41.27 4.54
CA VAL A 25 -12.48 -41.19 4.77
C VAL A 25 -12.15 -39.71 4.91
N LEU A 26 -11.64 -39.35 6.09
CA LEU A 26 -11.11 -38.03 6.40
C LEU A 26 -9.77 -37.85 5.65
N SER A 27 -9.75 -37.10 4.55
CA SER A 27 -8.49 -36.69 3.91
C SER A 27 -8.22 -35.21 4.19
N LEU A 28 -7.30 -34.96 5.12
CA LEU A 28 -6.73 -33.66 5.40
C LEU A 28 -5.75 -33.32 4.26
N ALA A 29 -6.24 -32.71 3.17
CA ALA A 29 -5.37 -32.16 2.15
C ALA A 29 -4.95 -30.75 2.58
N THR A 30 -3.78 -30.63 3.20
CA THR A 30 -3.04 -29.38 3.32
C THR A 30 -2.75 -28.83 1.93
N ILE A 31 -3.43 -27.76 1.53
CA ILE A 31 -3.09 -27.02 0.30
C ILE A 31 -1.90 -26.12 0.63
N SER A 32 -0.70 -26.66 0.45
CA SER A 32 0.54 -25.88 0.43
C SER A 32 0.65 -25.17 -0.93
N PHE A 33 0.35 -23.87 -0.99
CA PHE A 33 0.74 -23.04 -2.12
C PHE A 33 2.23 -22.70 -2.00
N LEU A 34 3.09 -23.62 -2.45
CA LEU A 34 4.45 -23.27 -2.85
C LEU A 34 4.36 -22.56 -4.19
N ALA A 35 4.54 -21.23 -4.19
CA ALA A 35 4.68 -20.46 -5.41
C ALA A 35 5.99 -20.87 -6.10
N SER A 36 5.89 -21.68 -7.16
CA SER A 36 7.00 -21.89 -8.09
C SER A 36 7.15 -20.65 -8.97
N CYS A 37 8.21 -19.87 -8.75
CA CYS A 37 8.59 -18.78 -9.64
C CYS A 37 9.20 -19.34 -10.93
N THR A 38 8.37 -19.70 -11.91
CA THR A 38 8.84 -19.96 -13.27
C THR A 38 8.79 -18.66 -14.08
N HIS A 39 9.97 -18.16 -14.43
CA HIS A 39 10.18 -17.05 -15.35
C HIS A 39 9.64 -17.43 -16.74
N ALA A 40 8.46 -16.89 -17.11
CA ALA A 40 7.99 -16.92 -18.48
C ALA A 40 8.55 -15.69 -19.21
N THR A 41 9.58 -15.91 -20.01
CA THR A 41 10.09 -14.94 -20.98
C THR A 41 9.06 -14.79 -22.11
N LEU A 42 8.32 -13.69 -22.14
CA LEU A 42 7.39 -13.40 -23.24
C LEU A 42 8.18 -12.81 -24.42
N THR A 43 8.41 -13.64 -25.44
CA THR A 43 8.76 -13.18 -26.79
C THR A 43 7.49 -12.67 -27.48
N PRO A 44 7.40 -11.38 -27.88
CA PRO A 44 6.25 -10.93 -28.67
C PRO A 44 6.42 -11.36 -30.13
N GLU A 45 5.46 -12.17 -30.59
CA GLU A 45 5.25 -12.50 -32.00
C GLU A 45 4.72 -11.24 -32.71
N ILE A 46 5.49 -10.69 -33.65
CA ILE A 46 5.08 -9.53 -34.46
C ILE A 46 4.03 -10.01 -35.47
N LYS A 47 2.75 -9.73 -35.20
CA LYS A 47 1.71 -9.73 -36.24
C LYS A 47 1.51 -8.30 -36.72
N THR A 48 2.00 -8.04 -37.94
CA THR A 48 1.72 -6.83 -38.72
C THR A 48 0.21 -6.72 -38.97
N TYR A 49 -0.41 -5.71 -38.35
CA TYR A 49 -1.71 -5.20 -38.76
C TYR A 49 -1.46 -3.90 -39.53
N GLU A 50 -1.85 -3.88 -40.81
CA GLU A 50 -2.08 -2.63 -41.53
C GLU A 50 -3.45 -2.09 -41.13
N GLU A 51 -3.48 -0.89 -40.58
CA GLU A 51 -4.64 -0.02 -40.72
C GLU A 51 -4.20 1.38 -41.11
N THR A 52 -4.54 1.71 -42.36
CA THR A 52 -4.60 3.05 -42.92
C THR A 52 -5.47 3.96 -42.08
N ASN A 53 -4.88 5.00 -41.49
CA ASN A 53 -5.48 6.33 -41.49
C ASN A 53 -4.43 7.43 -41.30
N ARG A 54 -4.29 8.24 -42.35
CA ARG A 54 -3.50 9.47 -42.40
C ARG A 54 -4.13 10.49 -41.45
N HIS A 55 -3.33 11.24 -40.69
CA HIS A 55 -3.24 12.71 -40.77
C HIS A 55 -2.33 13.29 -39.67
N ALA A 56 -1.50 14.26 -40.09
CA ALA A 56 -0.65 15.19 -39.31
C ALA A 56 0.70 14.70 -38.73
N LYS A 57 1.71 14.64 -39.61
CA LYS A 57 3.13 14.87 -39.23
C LYS A 57 3.31 16.34 -38.82
N ALA A 58 3.84 16.59 -37.62
CA ALA A 58 4.56 17.82 -37.29
C ALA A 58 5.93 17.46 -36.66
N ARG A 59 6.94 17.52 -37.54
CA ARG A 59 8.38 17.78 -37.40
C ARG A 59 9.11 17.50 -36.05
N SER A 60 9.99 16.51 -36.15
CA SER A 60 11.42 16.50 -35.75
C SER A 60 11.87 17.41 -34.58
N ALA A 61 12.01 16.80 -33.41
CA ALA A 61 13.16 17.06 -32.56
C ALA A 61 14.01 15.78 -32.54
N SER A 62 15.30 15.95 -32.78
CA SER A 62 16.33 14.92 -32.73
C SER A 62 16.13 14.01 -31.51
N ARG A 63 15.65 12.77 -31.73
CA ARG A 63 15.78 11.72 -30.73
C ARG A 63 17.25 11.33 -30.68
N SER A 64 17.97 11.96 -29.76
CA SER A 64 19.24 11.44 -29.29
C SER A 64 19.02 9.98 -28.88
N THR A 65 19.62 9.08 -29.64
CA THR A 65 19.79 7.68 -29.26
C THR A 65 20.92 7.59 -28.23
N ASN A 66 20.63 6.86 -27.15
CA ASN A 66 21.59 6.28 -26.19
C ASN A 66 22.46 7.23 -25.34
N SER A 67 21.99 7.46 -24.11
CA SER A 67 22.77 7.05 -22.94
C SER A 67 21.80 6.43 -21.93
N ASN A 68 21.75 5.10 -21.86
CA ASN A 68 21.10 4.45 -20.73
C ASN A 68 22.01 4.74 -19.51
N ASN A 69 21.64 5.73 -18.70
CA ASN A 69 22.38 6.10 -17.50
C ASN A 69 22.16 5.02 -16.44
N LYS A 70 22.84 3.89 -16.61
CA LYS A 70 22.77 2.75 -15.71
C LYS A 70 23.79 2.92 -14.59
N THR A 71 23.30 3.10 -13.38
CA THR A 71 24.09 3.14 -12.16
C THR A 71 23.83 1.88 -11.34
N THR A 72 24.88 1.23 -10.86
CA THR A 72 24.78 0.07 -9.96
C THR A 72 25.66 0.30 -8.74
N ILE A 73 25.09 0.16 -7.55
CA ILE A 73 25.77 0.34 -6.27
C ILE A 73 25.73 -1.00 -5.52
N SER A 74 26.90 -1.59 -5.30
CA SER A 74 27.08 -2.90 -4.68
C SER A 74 27.86 -2.86 -3.37
N SER A 75 28.31 -1.67 -2.96
CA SER A 75 29.09 -1.42 -1.75
C SER A 75 28.60 -0.17 -1.02
N LEU A 76 29.21 0.13 0.13
CA LEU A 76 28.91 1.31 0.92
C LEU A 76 29.30 2.61 0.20
N GLN A 77 28.37 3.55 0.15
CA GLN A 77 28.51 4.94 -0.29
C GLN A 77 28.08 5.86 0.84
N ASN A 78 28.74 7.02 0.93
CA ASN A 78 28.49 8.03 1.97
C ASN A 78 28.07 9.38 1.36
N SER A 79 27.69 9.38 0.09
CA SER A 79 27.29 10.56 -0.67
C SER A 79 25.95 10.31 -1.37
N THR A 80 25.16 11.36 -1.53
CA THR A 80 23.85 11.32 -2.18
C THR A 80 23.98 10.81 -3.61
N GLN A 81 23.19 9.79 -3.99
CA GLN A 81 23.01 9.43 -5.39
C GLN A 81 21.98 10.36 -6.03
N THR A 82 22.44 11.33 -6.79
CA THR A 82 21.57 12.21 -7.58
C THR A 82 21.23 11.54 -8.92
N VAL A 83 19.96 11.53 -9.27
CA VAL A 83 19.47 11.05 -10.57
C VAL A 83 18.86 12.23 -11.32
N SER A 84 19.45 12.57 -12.46
CA SER A 84 19.05 13.70 -13.31
C SER A 84 18.88 13.24 -14.75
N ASN A 85 18.30 14.09 -15.61
CA ASN A 85 18.04 13.80 -17.02
C ASN A 85 17.12 12.58 -17.23
N THR A 86 17.03 12.08 -18.47
CA THR A 86 16.15 10.96 -18.86
C THR A 86 16.94 9.69 -19.14
N GLY A 87 16.26 8.53 -19.19
CA GLY A 87 16.89 7.26 -19.57
C GLY A 87 17.69 6.59 -18.44
N ASN A 88 17.40 6.89 -17.17
CA ASN A 88 18.15 6.34 -16.04
C ASN A 88 17.72 4.92 -15.67
N THR A 89 18.65 4.14 -15.16
CA THR A 89 18.40 2.89 -14.43
C THR A 89 19.29 2.90 -13.19
N LEU A 90 18.73 2.79 -12.00
CA LEU A 90 19.47 2.75 -10.75
C LEU A 90 19.20 1.43 -10.03
N VAL A 91 20.26 0.67 -9.76
CA VAL A 91 20.21 -0.60 -9.04
C VAL A 91 21.09 -0.52 -7.81
N ILE A 92 20.51 -0.74 -6.63
CA ILE A 92 21.22 -0.96 -5.38
C ILE A 92 21.17 -2.46 -5.11
N GLU A 93 22.31 -3.14 -5.19
CA GLU A 93 22.39 -4.57 -4.93
C GLU A 93 22.25 -4.86 -3.42
N SER A 94 22.15 -6.13 -3.03
CA SER A 94 21.96 -6.52 -1.63
C SER A 94 23.09 -6.06 -0.71
N GLY A 95 24.33 -6.00 -1.21
CA GLY A 95 25.48 -5.40 -0.51
C GLY A 95 25.60 -3.88 -0.65
N GLY A 96 24.83 -3.28 -1.57
CA GLY A 96 24.81 -1.84 -1.79
C GLY A 96 24.23 -1.09 -0.61
N THR A 97 24.94 -0.10 -0.11
CA THR A 97 24.45 0.75 0.97
C THR A 97 24.74 2.19 0.64
N ILE A 98 23.77 3.08 0.80
CA ILE A 98 24.00 4.52 0.83
C ILE A 98 23.57 5.00 2.21
N THR A 99 24.50 5.53 3.00
CA THR A 99 24.20 6.10 4.32
C THR A 99 24.80 7.47 4.44
N ILE A 100 23.94 8.47 4.65
CA ILE A 100 24.35 9.86 4.85
C ILE A 100 24.32 10.15 6.35
N SER A 101 25.50 10.36 6.94
CA SER A 101 25.64 10.50 8.39
C SER A 101 25.38 11.93 8.89
N ASN A 102 25.55 12.97 8.06
CA ASN A 102 25.36 14.37 8.46
C ASN A 102 24.72 15.20 7.33
N GLY A 103 23.68 15.97 7.66
CA GLY A 103 23.06 16.96 6.76
C GLY A 103 21.61 16.63 6.34
N GLY A 104 20.94 17.59 5.72
CA GLY A 104 19.57 17.44 5.19
C GLY A 104 19.49 16.69 3.85
N GLN A 105 20.50 15.88 3.52
CA GLN A 105 20.64 15.24 2.22
C GLN A 105 20.07 13.82 2.19
N GLN A 106 19.56 13.43 1.03
CA GLN A 106 18.92 12.14 0.81
C GLN A 106 19.95 11.05 0.46
N ALA A 107 19.60 9.77 0.63
CA ALA A 107 20.42 8.71 0.06
C ALA A 107 20.29 8.69 -1.48
N VAL A 108 19.06 8.83 -1.99
CA VAL A 108 18.79 8.96 -3.43
C VAL A 108 17.91 10.18 -3.68
N ASN A 109 18.30 11.02 -4.62
CA ASN A 109 17.58 12.24 -4.97
C ASN A 109 17.30 12.29 -6.49
N PHE A 110 16.07 12.00 -6.88
CA PHE A 110 15.60 12.16 -8.26
C PHE A 110 15.23 13.62 -8.49
N GLN A 111 16.03 14.30 -9.31
CA GLN A 111 15.84 15.71 -9.64
C GLN A 111 14.56 15.93 -10.46
N PRO A 112 13.95 17.12 -10.38
CA PRO A 112 12.78 17.46 -11.19
C PRO A 112 12.98 17.16 -12.68
N ASN A 113 11.92 16.71 -13.34
CA ASN A 113 11.92 16.31 -14.77
C ASN A 113 12.88 15.16 -15.15
N SER A 114 13.48 14.47 -14.18
CA SER A 114 14.26 13.26 -14.46
C SER A 114 13.35 12.09 -14.85
N SER A 115 13.86 11.18 -15.67
CA SER A 115 13.16 9.94 -16.04
C SER A 115 14.03 8.71 -15.74
N THR A 116 13.43 7.74 -15.06
CA THR A 116 14.06 6.48 -14.66
C THR A 116 13.19 5.30 -15.08
N SER A 117 13.72 4.39 -15.89
CA SER A 117 13.01 3.16 -16.27
C SER A 117 12.93 2.19 -15.09
N THR A 118 13.98 2.08 -14.30
CA THR A 118 14.01 1.18 -13.15
C THR A 118 14.82 1.77 -12.02
N PHE A 119 14.20 1.92 -10.87
CA PHE A 119 14.85 2.08 -9.58
C PHE A 119 14.61 0.81 -8.77
N LEU A 120 15.66 0.01 -8.57
CA LEU A 120 15.61 -1.23 -7.82
C LEU A 120 16.51 -1.11 -6.58
N ASN A 121 15.92 -1.21 -5.40
CA ASN A 121 16.66 -1.24 -4.15
C ASN A 121 16.58 -2.63 -3.49
N LYS A 122 17.68 -3.37 -3.46
CA LYS A 122 17.83 -4.61 -2.66
C LYS A 122 18.68 -4.38 -1.40
N GLY A 123 19.35 -3.24 -1.31
CA GLY A 123 20.29 -2.90 -0.26
C GLY A 123 19.68 -1.98 0.79
N THR A 124 20.50 -1.07 1.33
CA THR A 124 20.09 -0.14 2.39
C THR A 124 20.29 1.31 1.97
N LEU A 125 19.23 2.11 2.06
CA LEU A 125 19.22 3.54 1.73
C LEU A 125 18.80 4.36 2.95
N ILE A 126 19.74 5.08 3.54
CA ILE A 126 19.55 5.90 4.73
C ILE A 126 20.00 7.32 4.43
N GLY A 127 19.04 8.23 4.28
CA GLY A 127 19.30 9.67 4.21
C GLY A 127 19.76 10.23 5.56
N GLY A 128 20.17 11.50 5.54
CA GLY A 128 20.58 12.21 6.75
C GLY A 128 19.46 12.41 7.77
N ASN A 129 19.81 13.05 8.88
CA ASN A 129 18.86 13.24 9.97
C ASN A 129 17.70 14.18 9.56
N ASN A 130 16.47 13.80 9.90
CA ASN A 130 15.23 14.54 9.63
C ASN A 130 15.04 14.90 8.14
N THR A 131 15.55 14.08 7.23
CA THR A 131 15.34 14.21 5.77
C THR A 131 14.69 12.95 5.20
N ALA A 132 14.36 12.98 3.91
CA ALA A 132 13.92 11.81 3.17
C ALA A 132 15.10 10.88 2.86
N SER A 133 14.92 9.57 2.89
CA SER A 133 15.96 8.66 2.39
C SER A 133 15.95 8.58 0.87
N VAL A 134 14.76 8.51 0.26
CA VAL A 134 14.58 8.63 -1.18
C VAL A 134 13.63 9.80 -1.46
N GLN A 135 14.05 10.72 -2.31
CA GLN A 135 13.25 11.88 -2.70
C GLN A 135 13.05 11.93 -4.22
N LEU A 136 11.81 12.21 -4.63
CA LEU A 136 11.43 12.49 -6.00
C LEU A 136 10.92 13.93 -6.12
N GLY A 137 11.62 14.73 -6.92
CA GLY A 137 11.35 16.14 -7.11
C GLY A 137 11.90 16.99 -5.96
N ALA A 138 11.49 18.24 -5.94
CA ALA A 138 11.79 19.21 -4.90
C ALA A 138 10.52 19.96 -4.53
N ASP A 139 10.53 20.65 -3.37
CA ASP A 139 9.39 21.46 -2.97
C ASP A 139 9.06 22.50 -4.04
N GLY A 140 7.78 22.57 -4.44
CA GLY A 140 7.33 23.42 -5.53
C GLY A 140 7.78 23.02 -6.96
N ASN A 141 8.59 21.97 -7.16
CA ASN A 141 9.10 21.59 -8.47
C ASN A 141 9.22 20.07 -8.65
N ASN A 142 8.32 19.48 -9.45
CA ASN A 142 8.22 18.02 -9.62
C ASN A 142 8.38 17.62 -11.10
N GLY A 143 7.71 16.55 -11.54
CA GLY A 143 7.83 16.03 -12.91
C GLY A 143 8.80 14.87 -13.04
N VAL A 144 9.18 14.24 -11.92
CA VAL A 144 9.95 12.98 -11.97
C VAL A 144 9.08 11.90 -12.60
N ASN A 145 9.61 11.17 -13.58
CA ASN A 145 8.94 10.02 -14.18
C ASN A 145 9.70 8.73 -13.82
N ILE A 146 9.07 7.83 -13.07
CA ILE A 146 9.62 6.50 -12.79
C ILE A 146 8.68 5.43 -13.35
N GLU A 147 9.19 4.61 -14.26
CA GLU A 147 8.41 3.48 -14.78
C GLU A 147 8.25 2.39 -13.70
N THR A 148 9.36 1.97 -13.08
CA THR A 148 9.36 0.98 -12.00
C THR A 148 10.20 1.45 -10.82
N PHE A 149 9.54 1.64 -9.67
CA PHE A 149 10.14 1.79 -8.35
C PHE A 149 9.94 0.48 -7.60
N ASP A 150 11.00 -0.27 -7.33
CA ASP A 150 10.92 -1.55 -6.62
C ASP A 150 11.87 -1.58 -5.42
N ASN A 151 11.29 -1.53 -4.23
CA ASN A 151 12.02 -1.69 -2.98
C ASN A 151 11.88 -3.12 -2.44
N GLN A 152 12.99 -3.84 -2.42
CA GLN A 152 13.16 -5.16 -1.81
C GLN A 152 14.04 -5.10 -0.54
N GLY A 153 14.78 -4.00 -0.35
CA GLY A 153 15.66 -3.76 0.79
C GLY A 153 15.08 -2.79 1.82
N ILE A 154 15.96 -1.98 2.42
CA ILE A 154 15.61 -1.01 3.44
C ILE A 154 15.69 0.41 2.85
N ILE A 155 14.63 1.19 3.05
CA ILE A 155 14.61 2.63 2.81
C ILE A 155 14.22 3.34 4.10
N GLY A 156 15.12 4.18 4.59
CA GLY A 156 14.93 4.95 5.81
C GLY A 156 15.15 4.14 7.09
N ASN A 157 15.26 4.89 8.18
CA ASN A 157 15.54 4.37 9.49
C ASN A 157 14.97 5.30 10.59
N GLY A 158 15.48 5.13 11.81
CA GLY A 158 15.07 5.90 12.96
C GLY A 158 15.44 7.39 12.97
N SER A 159 16.23 7.89 12.01
CA SER A 159 16.51 9.32 11.84
C SER A 159 15.77 9.94 10.65
N SER A 160 15.10 9.14 9.81
CA SER A 160 14.41 9.65 8.64
C SER A 160 13.13 10.41 9.00
N LYS A 161 12.93 11.57 8.37
CA LYS A 161 11.62 12.25 8.33
C LYS A 161 10.66 11.48 7.43
N PHE A 162 11.17 11.05 6.29
CA PHE A 162 10.46 10.17 5.37
C PHE A 162 11.37 9.03 4.91
N GLY A 163 10.81 7.83 4.74
CA GLY A 163 11.49 6.81 3.96
C GLY A 163 11.53 7.25 2.50
N VAL A 164 10.34 7.47 1.93
CA VAL A 164 10.16 7.96 0.56
C VAL A 164 9.31 9.24 0.54
N THR A 165 9.76 10.25 -0.19
CA THR A 165 8.97 11.47 -0.43
C THR A 165 8.88 11.74 -1.91
N VAL A 166 7.66 11.96 -2.39
CA VAL A 166 7.41 12.61 -3.68
C VAL A 166 6.91 14.01 -3.37
N TRP A 167 7.75 15.00 -3.66
CA TRP A 167 7.36 16.38 -3.49
C TRP A 167 6.36 16.79 -4.56
N GLY A 168 5.48 17.69 -4.15
CA GLY A 168 4.38 18.21 -4.92
C GLY A 168 4.01 19.60 -4.45
N GLY A 169 4.26 20.63 -5.28
CA GLY A 169 3.70 21.97 -5.06
C GLY A 169 2.24 22.08 -5.50
N ASP A 170 1.80 23.31 -5.79
CA ASP A 170 0.44 23.61 -6.24
C ASP A 170 -0.03 22.77 -7.42
N LYS A 171 -1.36 22.63 -7.56
CA LYS A 171 -2.06 21.82 -8.58
C LYS A 171 -1.64 22.09 -10.03
N ASP A 172 -1.01 23.24 -10.28
CA ASP A 172 -0.60 23.72 -11.60
C ASP A 172 0.86 23.31 -11.94
N ASN A 173 1.62 22.77 -10.98
CA ASN A 173 2.96 22.22 -11.23
C ASN A 173 2.91 20.84 -11.89
N SER A 174 3.94 20.52 -12.68
CA SER A 174 4.14 19.21 -13.28
C SER A 174 4.07 18.11 -12.21
N LYS A 175 3.16 17.15 -12.42
CA LYS A 175 3.02 15.99 -11.53
C LYS A 175 4.18 15.03 -11.74
N SER A 176 4.70 14.48 -10.66
CA SER A 176 5.56 13.29 -10.76
C SER A 176 4.71 12.09 -11.15
N ILE A 177 5.24 11.21 -12.00
CA ILE A 177 4.58 10.00 -12.48
C ILE A 177 5.36 8.81 -11.96
N ILE A 178 4.66 7.85 -11.34
CA ILE A 178 5.20 6.55 -10.97
C ILE A 178 4.27 5.49 -11.53
N ASN A 179 4.69 4.76 -12.56
CA ASN A 179 3.82 3.74 -13.14
C ASN A 179 3.64 2.57 -12.18
N ASN A 180 4.74 2.04 -11.64
CA ASN A 180 4.70 0.94 -10.69
C ASN A 180 5.54 1.26 -9.46
N PHE A 181 4.91 1.34 -8.30
CA PHE A 181 5.56 1.38 -6.99
C PHE A 181 5.37 0.05 -6.28
N SER A 182 6.45 -0.68 -6.03
CA SER A 182 6.47 -1.97 -5.33
C SER A 182 7.33 -1.86 -4.08
N ASN A 183 6.80 -2.32 -2.95
CA ASN A 183 7.56 -2.53 -1.73
C ASN A 183 7.36 -3.95 -1.21
N SER A 184 8.40 -4.77 -1.32
CA SER A 184 8.54 -6.07 -0.64
C SER A 184 9.51 -6.02 0.54
N GLY A 185 10.33 -4.96 0.62
CA GLY A 185 11.23 -4.70 1.73
C GLY A 185 10.60 -3.85 2.85
N THR A 186 11.43 -3.02 3.48
CA THR A 186 11.01 -2.11 4.56
C THR A 186 11.18 -0.65 4.15
N ILE A 187 10.14 0.16 4.38
CA ILE A 187 10.20 1.61 4.31
C ILE A 187 9.87 2.17 5.70
N HIS A 188 10.82 2.86 6.32
CA HIS A 188 10.73 3.27 7.71
C HIS A 188 11.05 4.77 7.91
N SER A 189 10.25 5.43 8.76
CA SER A 189 10.57 6.75 9.30
C SER A 189 10.21 6.87 10.78
N ASN A 190 10.89 7.78 11.48
CA ASN A 190 10.65 8.07 12.89
C ASN A 190 10.28 9.53 13.17
N ALA A 191 10.53 10.46 12.25
CA ALA A 191 10.28 11.89 12.51
C ALA A 191 9.06 12.45 11.74
N GLY A 192 8.57 11.76 10.72
CA GLY A 192 7.41 12.16 9.91
C GLY A 192 6.67 10.94 9.37
N GLU A 193 6.04 11.06 8.20
CA GLU A 193 5.39 9.95 7.51
C GLU A 193 6.39 8.98 6.90
N SER A 194 6.04 7.70 6.71
CA SER A 194 6.98 6.75 6.10
C SER A 194 7.07 6.98 4.59
N ILE A 195 5.90 7.19 3.98
CA ILE A 195 5.77 7.60 2.58
C ILE A 195 4.89 8.83 2.50
N TYR A 196 5.34 9.84 1.76
CA TYR A 196 4.53 11.01 1.40
C TYR A 196 4.44 11.14 -0.12
N PHE A 197 3.21 11.23 -0.64
CA PHE A 197 2.92 11.48 -2.04
C PHE A 197 2.19 12.82 -2.21
N GLY A 198 2.91 13.86 -2.64
CA GLY A 198 2.34 15.14 -3.04
C GLY A 198 2.28 15.29 -4.56
N ASN A 199 1.16 15.77 -5.09
CA ASN A 199 0.96 16.10 -6.50
C ASN A 199 1.52 15.07 -7.50
N ALA A 200 1.19 13.79 -7.31
CA ALA A 200 1.72 12.68 -8.12
C ALA A 200 0.64 11.88 -8.86
N ASN A 201 0.98 11.25 -9.97
CA ASN A 201 0.15 10.22 -10.61
C ASN A 201 0.81 8.86 -10.43
N ILE A 202 0.15 7.96 -9.72
CA ILE A 202 0.65 6.61 -9.44
C ILE A 202 -0.30 5.59 -10.07
N SER A 203 0.14 4.85 -11.07
CA SER A 203 -0.74 3.90 -11.75
C SER A 203 -1.02 2.68 -10.86
N SER A 204 0.04 2.12 -10.26
CA SER A 204 -0.04 0.99 -9.33
C SER A 204 0.89 1.19 -8.12
N PHE A 205 0.34 1.01 -6.93
CA PHE A 205 1.06 0.94 -5.67
C PHE A 205 0.82 -0.44 -5.04
N ALA A 206 1.88 -1.20 -4.79
CA ALA A 206 1.83 -2.51 -4.17
C ALA A 206 2.76 -2.56 -2.95
N ASN A 207 2.23 -2.99 -1.81
CA ASN A 207 3.00 -3.26 -0.61
C ASN A 207 2.79 -4.71 -0.17
N SER A 208 3.82 -5.53 -0.26
CA SER A 208 3.91 -6.88 0.34
C SER A 208 4.88 -6.93 1.53
N GLY A 209 5.71 -5.90 1.69
CA GLY A 209 6.63 -5.73 2.80
C GLY A 209 6.07 -4.93 3.96
N THR A 210 6.94 -4.15 4.61
CA THR A 210 6.57 -3.30 5.76
C THR A 210 6.76 -1.82 5.43
N ILE A 211 5.75 -1.02 5.74
CA ILE A 211 5.82 0.44 5.75
C ILE A 211 5.50 0.90 7.16
N LYS A 212 6.43 1.60 7.83
CA LYS A 212 6.26 1.95 9.24
C LYS A 212 6.72 3.36 9.59
N SER A 213 5.80 4.17 10.08
CA SER A 213 6.09 5.47 10.70
C SER A 213 5.87 5.45 12.22
N LYS A 214 6.83 5.99 12.99
CA LYS A 214 6.68 6.17 14.46
C LYS A 214 6.12 7.51 14.90
N GLN A 215 5.83 8.45 14.00
CA GLN A 215 5.25 9.76 14.38
C GLN A 215 4.09 10.19 13.48
N GLY A 216 4.23 10.02 12.16
CA GLY A 216 3.22 10.39 11.18
C GLY A 216 2.34 9.22 10.73
N ALA A 217 1.83 9.37 9.51
CA ALA A 217 1.11 8.30 8.82
C ALA A 217 2.09 7.26 8.23
N GLY A 218 1.65 6.01 8.09
CA GLY A 218 2.40 5.01 7.33
C GLY A 218 2.56 5.48 5.88
N VAL A 219 1.43 5.84 5.25
CA VAL A 219 1.38 6.45 3.91
C VAL A 219 0.47 7.68 3.94
N ASN A 220 0.96 8.82 3.44
CA ASN A 220 0.19 10.04 3.26
C ASN A 220 0.01 10.34 1.76
N ILE A 221 -1.23 10.23 1.28
CA ILE A 221 -1.65 10.53 -0.08
C ILE A 221 -2.21 11.95 -0.06
N SER A 222 -1.34 12.92 -0.32
CA SER A 222 -1.64 14.34 -0.21
C SER A 222 -2.34 14.89 -1.46
N GLN A 223 -2.81 16.13 -1.37
CA GLN A 223 -3.55 16.80 -2.43
C GLN A 223 -2.80 16.80 -3.78
N GLY A 224 -3.57 16.81 -4.87
CA GLY A 224 -3.03 16.70 -6.23
C GLY A 224 -2.64 15.28 -6.64
N THR A 225 -2.52 14.34 -5.69
CA THR A 225 -2.17 12.95 -6.00
C THR A 225 -3.37 12.17 -6.56
N SER A 226 -3.11 11.30 -7.54
CA SER A 226 -4.03 10.27 -8.00
C SER A 226 -3.37 8.90 -7.96
N ILE A 227 -4.07 7.90 -7.42
CA ILE A 227 -3.61 6.51 -7.42
C ILE A 227 -4.65 5.65 -8.13
N GLY A 228 -4.23 4.90 -9.16
CA GLY A 228 -5.09 3.96 -9.87
C GLY A 228 -5.44 2.75 -8.99
N ASN A 229 -4.43 1.95 -8.64
CA ASN A 229 -4.60 0.79 -7.78
C ASN A 229 -3.63 0.85 -6.60
N PHE A 230 -4.15 0.71 -5.39
CA PHE A 230 -3.39 0.59 -4.16
C PHE A 230 -3.66 -0.79 -3.57
N ASN A 231 -2.66 -1.67 -3.53
CA ASN A 231 -2.79 -3.03 -3.02
C ASN A 231 -1.83 -3.27 -1.85
N ASN A 232 -2.38 -3.55 -0.68
CA ASN A 232 -1.62 -3.92 0.50
C ASN A 232 -1.84 -5.40 0.84
N THR A 233 -0.81 -6.22 0.68
CA THR A 233 -0.72 -7.60 1.18
C THR A 233 0.20 -7.73 2.39
N GLY A 234 1.07 -6.73 2.60
CA GLY A 234 1.98 -6.63 3.73
C GLY A 234 1.41 -5.83 4.89
N THR A 235 2.29 -5.09 5.58
CA THR A 235 1.94 -4.25 6.72
C THR A 235 2.18 -2.78 6.42
N ILE A 236 1.18 -1.93 6.72
CA ILE A 236 1.31 -0.48 6.79
C ILE A 236 0.96 -0.06 8.21
N GLU A 237 1.91 0.55 8.92
CA GLU A 237 1.74 1.01 10.29
C GLU A 237 2.12 2.49 10.41
N GLY A 238 1.22 3.30 10.99
CA GLY A 238 1.52 4.69 11.34
C GLY A 238 1.16 5.01 12.78
N LYS A 239 1.97 5.84 13.43
CA LYS A 239 1.70 6.31 14.79
C LYS A 239 0.46 7.21 14.87
N LYS A 240 0.14 7.92 13.79
CA LYS A 240 -1.12 8.65 13.69
C LYS A 240 -2.14 7.81 12.93
N ASP A 241 -1.98 7.75 11.61
CA ASP A 241 -2.88 7.03 10.73
C ASP A 241 -2.12 5.94 9.95
N GLY A 242 -2.74 4.80 9.68
CA GLY A 242 -2.11 3.81 8.78
C GLY A 242 -1.93 4.42 7.39
N ILE A 243 -3.03 4.90 6.82
CA ILE A 243 -3.08 5.65 5.58
C ILE A 243 -3.90 6.94 5.79
N GLN A 244 -3.34 8.09 5.39
CA GLN A 244 -4.07 9.35 5.27
C GLN A 244 -4.31 9.67 3.78
N ILE A 245 -5.53 10.05 3.42
CA ILE A 245 -5.97 10.31 2.04
C ILE A 245 -6.63 11.68 1.96
N ASN A 246 -5.99 12.60 1.23
CA ASN A 246 -6.50 13.94 0.94
C ASN A 246 -6.65 14.15 -0.58
N ALA A 247 -6.74 13.05 -1.34
CA ALA A 247 -6.64 13.01 -2.80
C ALA A 247 -7.53 11.90 -3.38
N ASN A 248 -7.32 11.53 -4.65
CA ASN A 248 -8.15 10.53 -5.34
C ASN A 248 -7.45 9.16 -5.39
N VAL A 249 -8.13 8.11 -4.93
CA VAL A 249 -7.69 6.72 -5.08
C VAL A 249 -8.79 5.94 -5.79
N LYS A 250 -8.55 5.36 -6.96
CA LYS A 250 -9.61 4.62 -7.66
C LYS A 250 -9.92 3.31 -6.92
N THR A 251 -8.93 2.45 -6.71
CA THR A 251 -9.13 1.20 -5.98
C THR A 251 -8.10 1.06 -4.86
N LEU A 252 -8.55 0.86 -3.63
CA LEU A 252 -7.71 0.47 -2.49
C LEU A 252 -8.13 -0.92 -2.01
N ILE A 253 -7.22 -1.88 -2.10
CA ILE A 253 -7.39 -3.25 -1.62
C ILE A 253 -6.44 -3.50 -0.46
N ASN A 254 -6.98 -3.90 0.68
CA ASN A 254 -6.22 -4.37 1.81
C ASN A 254 -6.48 -5.87 2.03
N LYS A 255 -5.47 -6.70 1.78
CA LYS A 255 -5.43 -8.12 2.14
C LYS A 255 -4.49 -8.40 3.32
N GLY A 256 -3.57 -7.48 3.59
CA GLY A 256 -2.65 -7.52 4.72
C GLY A 256 -3.18 -6.76 5.93
N THR A 257 -2.30 -6.01 6.59
CA THR A 257 -2.64 -5.19 7.75
C THR A 257 -2.41 -3.70 7.45
N ILE A 258 -3.41 -2.88 7.73
CA ILE A 258 -3.28 -1.44 7.86
C ILE A 258 -3.57 -1.08 9.31
N LYS A 259 -2.60 -0.47 9.98
CA LYS A 259 -2.69 -0.13 11.38
C LYS A 259 -2.38 1.35 11.60
N GLY A 260 -3.30 2.04 12.26
CA GLY A 260 -3.05 3.38 12.79
C GLY A 260 -3.17 3.37 14.30
N ASP A 261 -2.24 4.01 14.99
CA ASP A 261 -2.38 4.17 16.43
C ASP A 261 -3.58 5.05 16.79
N ALA A 262 -4.05 5.92 15.88
CA ALA A 262 -5.37 6.55 15.95
C ALA A 262 -6.34 5.91 14.94
N ILE A 263 -6.03 5.96 13.64
CA ILE A 263 -6.99 5.56 12.60
C ILE A 263 -6.34 4.72 11.52
N SER A 264 -6.93 3.59 11.12
CA SER A 264 -6.32 2.77 10.06
C SER A 264 -6.34 3.50 8.70
N ILE A 265 -7.50 4.01 8.28
CA ILE A 265 -7.65 4.85 7.08
C ILE A 265 -8.38 6.13 7.43
N ARG A 266 -7.73 7.27 7.20
CA ARG A 266 -8.31 8.61 7.34
C ARG A 266 -8.48 9.25 5.97
N SER A 267 -9.70 9.65 5.61
CA SER A 267 -9.95 10.52 4.45
C SER A 267 -10.33 11.94 4.89
N LEU A 268 -9.58 12.95 4.46
CA LEU A 268 -9.87 14.38 4.70
C LEU A 268 -10.10 15.07 3.35
N GLY A 269 -11.33 15.01 2.86
CA GLY A 269 -11.68 15.50 1.52
C GLY A 269 -11.23 14.59 0.36
N GLY A 270 -10.58 13.46 0.66
CA GLY A 270 -10.16 12.49 -0.35
C GLY A 270 -11.32 11.64 -0.87
N THR A 271 -11.18 11.13 -2.09
CA THR A 271 -12.15 10.22 -2.72
C THR A 271 -11.54 8.83 -2.90
N ILE A 272 -12.38 7.80 -2.72
CA ILE A 272 -12.06 6.41 -3.01
C ILE A 272 -13.21 5.80 -3.82
N ASP A 273 -12.97 5.30 -5.03
CA ASP A 273 -14.08 4.64 -5.75
C ASP A 273 -14.40 3.28 -5.12
N GLN A 274 -13.38 2.45 -4.90
CA GLN A 274 -13.54 1.14 -4.29
C GLN A 274 -12.56 0.95 -3.14
N LEU A 275 -13.09 0.79 -1.93
CA LEU A 275 -12.34 0.39 -0.74
C LEU A 275 -12.70 -1.06 -0.43
N ILE A 276 -11.74 -1.96 -0.60
CA ILE A 276 -11.92 -3.40 -0.40
C ILE A 276 -11.03 -3.84 0.75
N ASN A 277 -11.63 -4.33 1.82
CA ASN A 277 -10.93 -4.92 2.95
C ASN A 277 -11.19 -6.43 3.02
N GLU A 278 -10.15 -7.21 2.74
CA GLU A 278 -10.08 -8.66 2.96
C GLU A 278 -9.19 -9.01 4.17
N GLY A 279 -8.32 -8.09 4.58
CA GLY A 279 -7.39 -8.24 5.69
C GLY A 279 -7.84 -7.53 6.97
N ILE A 280 -6.89 -6.91 7.67
CA ILE A 280 -7.11 -6.20 8.93
C ILE A 280 -6.90 -4.70 8.74
N MET A 281 -7.91 -3.92 9.16
CA MET A 281 -7.86 -2.48 9.33
C MET A 281 -8.02 -2.19 10.82
N ASP A 282 -6.93 -1.86 11.50
CA ASP A 282 -6.91 -1.68 12.96
C ASP A 282 -6.57 -0.23 13.33
N GLY A 283 -7.54 0.49 13.89
CA GLY A 283 -7.31 1.83 14.41
C GLY A 283 -7.85 1.97 15.83
N LYS A 284 -7.08 2.53 16.77
CA LYS A 284 -7.56 2.63 18.16
C LYS A 284 -8.82 3.50 18.27
N SER A 285 -8.88 4.62 17.56
CA SER A 285 -10.01 5.54 17.56
C SER A 285 -11.02 5.26 16.45
N ALA A 286 -10.56 4.85 15.27
CA ALA A 286 -11.47 4.36 14.23
C ALA A 286 -10.78 3.42 13.24
N GLY A 287 -11.50 2.42 12.74
CA GLY A 287 -11.03 1.65 11.60
C GLY A 287 -10.95 2.55 10.37
N ILE A 288 -12.09 3.12 9.97
CA ILE A 288 -12.17 4.09 8.89
C ILE A 288 -12.74 5.40 9.45
N TYR A 289 -12.10 6.52 9.15
CA TYR A 289 -12.63 7.85 9.47
C TYR A 289 -12.63 8.74 8.23
N MET A 290 -13.73 9.44 8.01
CA MET A 290 -13.88 10.35 6.89
C MET A 290 -14.39 11.71 7.37
N ARG A 291 -13.81 12.78 6.82
CA ARG A 291 -14.26 14.16 7.00
C ARG A 291 -14.29 14.85 5.64
N GLY A 292 -15.49 15.13 5.13
CA GLY A 292 -15.70 15.71 3.79
C GLY A 292 -15.22 14.85 2.60
N GLY A 293 -14.81 13.60 2.85
CA GLY A 293 -14.39 12.67 1.80
C GLY A 293 -15.55 11.82 1.26
N ARG A 294 -15.30 11.07 0.19
CA ARG A 294 -16.28 10.17 -0.44
C ARG A 294 -15.70 8.79 -0.71
N VAL A 295 -16.41 7.74 -0.32
CA VAL A 295 -16.15 6.36 -0.75
C VAL A 295 -17.35 5.91 -1.55
N LYS A 296 -17.17 5.52 -2.82
CA LYS A 296 -18.31 5.07 -3.63
C LYS A 296 -18.77 3.67 -3.20
N THR A 297 -17.85 2.74 -3.03
CA THR A 297 -18.18 1.40 -2.53
C THR A 297 -17.15 0.94 -1.51
N LEU A 298 -17.62 0.58 -0.32
CA LEU A 298 -16.87 -0.16 0.68
C LEU A 298 -17.30 -1.63 0.64
N ILE A 299 -16.34 -2.52 0.39
CA ILE A 299 -16.52 -3.97 0.51
C ILE A 299 -15.64 -4.46 1.66
N ASN A 300 -16.24 -5.05 2.69
CA ASN A 300 -15.51 -5.62 3.80
C ASN A 300 -15.84 -7.10 3.95
N SER A 301 -14.87 -7.96 3.65
CA SER A 301 -14.86 -9.39 3.98
C SER A 301 -13.87 -9.73 5.09
N GLY A 302 -12.95 -8.81 5.41
CA GLY A 302 -11.99 -8.91 6.50
C GLY A 302 -12.50 -8.32 7.81
N THR A 303 -11.58 -7.73 8.57
CA THR A 303 -11.89 -7.06 9.85
C THR A 303 -11.56 -5.58 9.77
N ILE A 304 -12.55 -4.74 10.08
CA ILE A 304 -12.38 -3.33 10.40
C ILE A 304 -12.58 -3.21 11.92
N ASN A 305 -11.54 -2.78 12.62
CA ASN A 305 -11.49 -2.80 14.06
C ASN A 305 -11.25 -1.42 14.65
N GLN A 306 -11.95 -1.17 15.75
CA GLN A 306 -11.76 -0.05 16.63
C GLN A 306 -11.59 -0.57 18.06
N ASN A 307 -10.47 -0.22 18.69
CA ASN A 307 -9.96 -0.91 19.89
C ASN A 307 -9.89 -0.07 21.18
N ASN A 308 -10.24 1.22 21.17
CA ASN A 308 -10.35 2.04 22.39
C ASN A 308 -11.80 2.14 22.90
N SER A 309 -12.03 2.72 24.07
CA SER A 309 -13.37 2.92 24.65
C SER A 309 -13.81 4.38 24.61
N GLU A 310 -13.25 5.19 23.71
CA GLU A 310 -13.60 6.61 23.63
C GLU A 310 -14.99 6.78 23.01
N THR A 311 -15.80 7.65 23.59
CA THR A 311 -17.22 7.85 23.21
C THR A 311 -17.42 8.35 21.77
N TRP A 312 -16.38 8.93 21.16
CA TRP A 312 -16.42 9.40 19.77
C TRP A 312 -16.01 8.33 18.74
N ALA A 313 -15.43 7.23 19.21
CA ALA A 313 -14.84 6.18 18.39
C ALA A 313 -15.88 5.36 17.62
N ALA A 314 -15.50 4.82 16.47
CA ALA A 314 -16.36 3.91 15.70
C ALA A 314 -15.53 3.01 14.79
N GLY A 315 -16.06 1.84 14.41
CA GLY A 315 -15.46 1.01 13.37
C GLY A 315 -15.33 1.80 12.07
N ILE A 316 -16.42 2.48 11.68
CA ILE A 316 -16.49 3.44 10.58
C ILE A 316 -17.09 4.76 11.08
N LYS A 317 -16.39 5.87 10.92
CA LYS A 317 -16.82 7.21 11.34
C LYS A 317 -16.92 8.17 10.17
N LEU A 318 -18.09 8.78 9.98
CA LEU A 318 -18.37 9.77 8.93
C LEU A 318 -18.69 11.14 9.55
N GLN A 319 -18.02 12.18 9.06
CA GLN A 319 -18.12 13.57 9.53
C GLN A 319 -18.14 14.60 8.40
N ASN A 320 -18.76 15.75 8.67
CA ASN A 320 -18.75 16.95 7.82
C ASN A 320 -19.03 16.63 6.35
N ASN A 321 -20.25 16.15 6.06
CA ASN A 321 -20.69 15.79 4.70
C ASN A 321 -19.85 14.70 4.02
N SER A 322 -19.20 13.82 4.78
CA SER A 322 -18.55 12.64 4.19
C SER A 322 -19.57 11.55 3.84
N THR A 323 -19.34 10.85 2.74
CA THR A 323 -20.29 9.85 2.24
C THR A 323 -19.61 8.51 1.98
N ILE A 324 -20.29 7.43 2.35
CA ILE A 324 -20.09 6.11 1.74
C ILE A 324 -21.38 5.73 1.03
N GLU A 325 -21.38 5.61 -0.29
CA GLU A 325 -22.62 5.33 -1.03
C GLU A 325 -23.10 3.89 -0.85
N ASN A 326 -22.19 2.93 -0.92
CA ASN A 326 -22.51 1.51 -0.83
C ASN A 326 -21.61 0.81 0.18
N ILE A 327 -22.19 0.02 1.08
CA ILE A 327 -21.46 -0.83 2.02
C ILE A 327 -21.92 -2.27 1.79
N ILE A 328 -20.98 -3.14 1.43
CA ILE A 328 -21.15 -4.59 1.34
C ILE A 328 -20.26 -5.21 2.40
N ASN A 329 -20.86 -5.72 3.48
CA ASN A 329 -20.13 -6.29 4.60
C ASN A 329 -20.46 -7.77 4.79
N THR A 330 -19.49 -8.64 4.53
CA THR A 330 -19.50 -10.07 4.90
C THR A 330 -18.51 -10.38 6.02
N GLY A 331 -17.62 -9.43 6.33
CA GLY A 331 -16.65 -9.52 7.42
C GLY A 331 -17.13 -8.88 8.72
N SER A 332 -16.18 -8.51 9.57
CA SER A 332 -16.43 -7.88 10.86
C SER A 332 -16.19 -6.37 10.81
N ILE A 333 -17.11 -5.59 11.37
CA ILE A 333 -16.90 -4.19 11.76
C ILE A 333 -17.06 -4.14 13.28
N ARG A 334 -15.95 -4.00 14.00
CA ARG A 334 -15.90 -4.07 15.47
C ARG A 334 -15.57 -2.70 16.05
N SER A 335 -16.26 -2.36 17.12
CA SER A 335 -16.02 -1.18 17.93
C SER A 335 -16.59 -1.41 19.32
N ASN A 336 -15.95 -0.84 20.34
CA ASN A 336 -16.49 -0.82 21.70
C ASN A 336 -17.61 0.23 21.87
N ALA A 337 -17.80 1.12 20.90
CA ALA A 337 -18.82 2.15 20.92
C ALA A 337 -19.83 1.94 19.78
N PHE A 338 -19.53 2.38 18.56
CA PHE A 338 -20.42 2.29 17.41
C PHE A 338 -19.76 1.52 16.26
N GLY A 339 -20.44 0.54 15.68
CA GLY A 339 -19.95 -0.11 14.46
C GLY A 339 -19.77 0.90 13.32
N ILE A 340 -20.82 1.68 13.05
CA ILE A 340 -20.82 2.79 12.09
C ILE A 340 -21.47 4.01 12.77
N SER A 341 -20.83 5.17 12.65
CA SER A 341 -21.34 6.44 13.21
C SER A 341 -21.24 7.56 12.19
N VAL A 342 -22.34 8.29 12.02
CA VAL A 342 -22.44 9.48 11.15
C VAL A 342 -22.76 10.68 12.02
N THR A 343 -21.97 11.75 11.92
CA THR A 343 -22.13 12.96 12.74
C THR A 343 -21.91 14.22 11.89
N GLY A 344 -22.83 15.20 11.97
CA GLY A 344 -22.73 16.44 11.16
C GLY A 344 -22.91 16.18 9.67
N GLY A 345 -23.92 15.37 9.33
CA GLY A 345 -24.42 15.20 7.96
C GLY A 345 -25.52 16.19 7.63
#